data_AF-A0A257GU42-F1
#
_entry.id   AF-A0A257GU42-F1
#
_cell.length_a   1.000
_cell.length_b   1.000
_cell.length_c   1.000
_cell.angle_alpha   90.00
_cell.angle_beta   90.00
_cell.angle_gamma   90.00
#
_symmetry.space_group_name_H-M   'P 1'
#
loop_
_entity.id
_entity.type
_entity.pdbx_description
1 polymer ?
#
loop_
_entity_poly.entity_id
_entity_poly.type
_entity_poly.pdbx_seq_one_letter_code
_entity_poly.pdbx_strand_id
1 'polypeptide(L)'
;MDRSGFTVEDRDRKQGIYFVRYVPVGTDAPQPGFFAKLFGTADKASEALKYQIAVRTTGTTTLISVLDNKGSATNTETAQRIAKVIADDLK
;
A
#
# COMPACT_ATOMS: atom_id res chain seq x y z
N MET A 1 -16.01 -8.40 0.06
CA MET A 1 -14.65 -8.75 0.52
C MET A 1 -13.67 -8.14 -0.47
N ASP A 2 -12.40 -7.93 -0.10
CA ASP A 2 -11.36 -7.19 -0.85
C ASP A 2 -11.38 -5.67 -0.63
N ARG A 3 -10.95 -5.19 0.56
CA ARG A 3 -11.03 -3.76 0.90
C ARG A 3 -9.73 -3.06 1.30
N SER A 4 -8.59 -3.75 1.34
CA SER A 4 -7.37 -3.10 1.80
C SER A 4 -6.61 -2.42 0.64
N GLY A 5 -6.70 -2.94 -0.59
CA GLY A 5 -5.87 -2.46 -1.71
C GLY A 5 -4.38 -2.77 -1.52
N PHE A 6 -4.04 -3.61 -0.53
CA PHE A 6 -2.67 -4.02 -0.21
C PHE A 6 -2.35 -5.42 -0.72
N THR A 7 -1.14 -5.59 -1.21
CA THR A 7 -0.56 -6.91 -1.46
C THR A 7 0.88 -6.90 -0.97
N VAL A 8 1.28 -7.94 -0.24
CA VAL A 8 2.70 -8.13 0.13
C VAL A 8 3.41 -8.77 -1.07
N GLU A 9 4.37 -8.06 -1.65
CA GLU A 9 5.19 -8.55 -2.76
C GLU A 9 6.36 -9.40 -2.24
N ASP A 10 7.01 -8.96 -1.17
CA ASP A 10 8.20 -9.61 -0.62
C ASP A 10 8.37 -9.32 0.88
N ARG A 11 9.27 -10.04 1.56
CA ARG A 11 9.54 -9.95 3.00
C ARG A 11 11.00 -10.21 3.31
N ASP A 12 11.69 -9.22 3.89
CA ASP A 12 12.93 -9.45 4.60
C ASP A 12 12.63 -9.70 6.08
N ARG A 13 12.55 -10.99 6.45
CA ARG A 13 12.28 -11.41 7.84
C ARG A 13 13.43 -11.09 8.80
N LYS A 14 14.67 -10.99 8.29
CA LYS A 14 15.83 -10.67 9.14
C LYS A 14 15.80 -9.20 9.56
N GLN A 15 15.36 -8.33 8.66
CA GLN A 15 15.25 -6.89 8.93
C GLN A 15 13.86 -6.47 9.46
N GLY A 16 12.87 -7.37 9.42
CA GLY A 16 11.50 -7.06 9.81
C GLY A 16 10.79 -6.15 8.80
N ILE A 17 11.12 -6.28 7.51
CA ILE A 17 10.59 -5.42 6.44
C ILE A 17 9.66 -6.23 5.53
N TYR A 18 8.48 -5.68 5.26
CA TYR A 18 7.53 -6.21 4.29
C TYR A 18 7.36 -5.22 3.14
N PHE A 19 7.60 -5.66 1.91
CA PHE A 19 7.42 -4.84 0.72
C PHE A 19 5.97 -4.97 0.27
N VAL A 20 5.26 -3.85 0.22
CA VAL A 20 3.83 -3.83 -0.10
C VAL A 20 3.54 -2.97 -1.32
N ARG A 21 2.62 -3.46 -2.13
CA ARG A 21 2.00 -2.71 -3.21
C ARG A 21 0.65 -2.21 -2.74
N TYR A 22 0.42 -0.91 -2.91
CA TYR A 22 -0.85 -0.27 -2.64
C TYR A 22 -1.48 0.22 -3.93
N VAL A 23 -2.75 -0.16 -4.13
CA VAL A 23 -3.61 0.41 -5.15
C VAL A 23 -4.68 1.22 -4.41
N PRO A 24 -4.73 2.55 -4.57
CA PRO A 24 -5.76 3.37 -3.97
C PRO A 24 -7.14 2.88 -4.40
N VAL A 25 -7.92 2.37 -3.44
CA VAL A 25 -9.34 2.11 -3.64
C VAL A 25 -10.08 3.43 -3.46
N GLY A 26 -10.16 4.20 -4.54
CA GLY A 26 -10.98 5.40 -4.66
C GLY A 26 -12.22 5.11 -5.48
N THR A 27 -13.39 5.46 -4.95
CA THR A 27 -14.71 5.46 -5.58
C THR A 27 -14.86 6.52 -6.68
N ASP A 28 -13.84 6.70 -7.52
CA ASP A 28 -13.80 7.68 -8.63
C ASP A 28 -12.84 7.25 -9.76
N ALA A 29 -12.60 5.95 -9.94
CA ALA A 29 -12.20 5.49 -11.26
C ALA A 29 -13.48 5.48 -12.11
N PRO A 30 -13.65 6.35 -13.13
CA PRO A 30 -14.76 6.20 -14.06
C PRO A 30 -14.69 4.76 -14.56
N GLN A 31 -15.75 3.97 -14.30
CA GLN A 31 -15.86 2.64 -14.88
C GLN A 31 -15.55 2.82 -16.37
N PRO A 32 -14.49 2.20 -16.91
CA PRO A 32 -14.22 2.34 -18.33
C PRO A 32 -15.44 1.77 -19.04
N GLY A 33 -16.25 2.67 -19.59
CA GLY A 33 -17.41 2.31 -20.37
C GLY A 33 -16.96 1.41 -21.51
N PHE A 34 -17.89 0.64 -22.06
CA PHE A 34 -17.65 -0.34 -23.12
C PHE A 34 -16.83 0.20 -24.32
N PHE A 35 -16.79 1.53 -24.52
CA PHE A 35 -16.04 2.25 -25.55
C PHE A 35 -14.58 2.59 -25.21
N ALA A 36 -14.16 2.54 -23.95
CA ALA A 36 -12.77 2.83 -23.54
C ALA A 36 -11.77 1.74 -23.97
N LYS A 37 -12.26 0.55 -24.33
CA LYS A 37 -11.45 -0.59 -24.82
C LYS A 37 -10.93 -0.42 -26.25
N LEU A 38 -11.44 0.54 -27.02
CA LEU A 38 -11.13 0.65 -28.44
C LEU A 38 -10.21 1.83 -28.79
N PHE A 39 -9.99 2.79 -27.88
CA PHE A 39 -9.23 4.02 -28.16
C PHE A 39 -8.27 4.47 -27.05
N GLY A 40 -8.10 3.70 -25.98
CA GLY A 40 -7.24 4.08 -24.85
C GLY A 40 -5.92 3.34 -24.85
N THR A 41 -4.86 4.04 -25.19
CA THR A 41 -3.44 3.72 -24.97
C THR A 41 -3.23 3.09 -23.59
N ALA A 42 -2.32 2.11 -23.52
CA ALA A 42 -1.89 1.43 -22.32
C ALA A 42 -1.14 2.36 -21.35
N ASP A 43 -1.81 3.38 -20.81
CA ASP A 43 -1.19 4.35 -19.92
C ASP A 43 -2.12 4.70 -18.77
N LYS A 44 -1.63 4.46 -17.55
CA LYS A 44 -2.27 4.72 -16.25
C LYS A 44 -3.29 3.69 -15.76
N ALA A 45 -2.93 2.42 -15.82
CA ALA A 45 -3.16 1.63 -14.62
C ALA A 45 -2.45 2.38 -13.49
N SER A 46 -3.20 2.97 -12.55
CA SER A 46 -2.70 3.67 -11.36
C SER A 46 -1.38 3.03 -10.93
N GLU A 47 -0.26 3.74 -11.14
CA GLU A 47 1.07 3.16 -10.91
C GLU A 47 1.07 2.66 -9.47
N ALA A 48 1.15 1.35 -9.34
CA ALA A 48 0.92 0.73 -8.07
C ALA A 48 2.02 1.18 -7.11
N LEU A 49 1.62 1.89 -6.06
CA LEU A 49 2.56 2.55 -5.19
C LEU A 49 3.24 1.52 -4.30
N LYS A 50 4.58 1.55 -4.26
CA LYS A 50 5.38 0.64 -3.45
C LYS A 50 5.76 1.31 -2.13
N TYR A 51 5.58 0.58 -1.04
CA TYR A 51 5.94 0.98 0.31
C TYR A 51 6.66 -0.16 1.02
N GLN A 52 7.37 0.18 2.09
CA GLN A 52 7.96 -0.79 3.01
C GLN A 52 7.27 -0.66 4.38
N ILE A 53 6.89 -1.78 4.96
CA ILE A 53 6.36 -1.86 6.32
C ILE A 53 7.45 -2.41 7.22
N ALA A 54 8.00 -1.56 8.08
CA ALA A 54 8.98 -1.96 9.07
C ALA A 54 8.28 -2.34 10.38
N VAL A 55 8.56 -3.53 10.88
CA VAL A 55 8.03 -4.06 12.13
C VAL A 55 9.20 -4.26 13.09
N ARG A 56 9.21 -3.50 14.19
CA ARG A 56 10.32 -3.51 15.16
C ARG A 56 9.78 -3.67 16.56
N THR A 57 10.35 -4.59 17.33
CA THR A 57 10.02 -4.75 18.75
C THR A 57 10.88 -3.82 19.59
N THR A 58 10.23 -3.01 20.42
CA THR A 58 10.87 -2.11 21.38
C THR A 58 10.39 -2.47 22.79
N GLY A 59 11.16 -3.30 23.49
CA GLY A 59 10.76 -3.83 24.80
C GLY A 59 9.54 -4.74 24.68
N THR A 60 8.41 -4.34 25.26
CA THR A 60 7.14 -5.08 25.20
C THR A 60 6.20 -4.59 24.10
N THR A 61 6.56 -3.54 23.36
CA THR A 61 5.75 -2.97 22.29
C THR A 61 6.32 -3.32 20.93
N THR A 62 5.45 -3.43 19.92
CA THR A 62 5.87 -3.55 18.52
C THR A 62 5.51 -2.26 17.80
N LEU A 63 6.52 -1.58 17.27
CA LEU A 63 6.37 -0.40 16.43
C LEU A 63 6.24 -0.83 14.97
N ILE A 64 5.18 -0.39 14.32
CA ILE A 64 4.95 -0.57 12.89
C ILE A 64 5.12 0.78 12.21
N SER A 65 5.97 0.85 11.19
CA SER A 65 6.24 2.08 10.42
C SER A 65 5.99 1.85 8.93
N VAL A 66 5.33 2.82 8.29
CA VAL A 66 5.13 2.85 6.84
C VAL A 66 6.20 3.76 6.23
N LEU A 67 7.04 3.18 5.37
CA LEU A 67 8.15 3.85 4.71
C LEU A 67 7.92 3.86 3.20
N ASP A 68 8.53 4.80 2.50
CA ASP A 68 8.49 4.82 1.04
C ASP A 68 9.24 3.62 0.41
N ASN A 69 9.24 3.54 -0.92
CA ASN A 69 9.93 2.46 -1.64
C ASN A 69 11.46 2.43 -1.41
N LYS A 70 12.06 3.51 -0.92
CA LYS A 70 13.49 3.64 -0.58
C LYS A 70 13.76 3.38 0.91
N GLY A 71 12.74 3.08 1.71
CA GLY A 71 12.88 2.85 3.16
C GLY A 71 13.00 4.14 3.98
N SER A 72 12.63 5.29 3.42
CA SER A 72 12.61 6.57 4.12
C SER A 72 11.25 6.84 4.76
N ALA A 73 11.24 7.62 5.85
CA ALA A 73 10.01 8.06 6.49
C ALA A 73 9.17 8.88 5.50
N THR A 74 7.86 8.60 5.44
CA THR A 74 6.92 9.28 4.55
C THR A 74 5.65 9.65 5.31
N ASN A 75 5.10 10.83 5.03
CA ASN A 75 3.85 11.32 5.63
C ASN A 75 2.80 11.63 4.56
N THR A 76 2.76 10.82 3.51
CA THR A 76 1.74 10.94 2.47
C THR A 76 0.38 10.49 2.98
N GLU A 77 -0.72 11.03 2.43
CA GLU A 77 -2.08 10.58 2.76
C GLU A 77 -2.25 9.07 2.56
N THR A 78 -1.64 8.55 1.49
CA THR A 78 -1.59 7.12 1.24
C THR A 78 -0.92 6.37 2.39
N ALA A 79 0.28 6.76 2.83
CA ALA A 79 0.97 6.12 3.95
C ALA A 79 0.15 6.12 5.24
N GLN A 80 -0.56 7.22 5.53
CA GLN A 80 -1.48 7.31 6.67
C GLN A 80 -2.65 6.33 6.53
N ARG A 81 -3.19 6.16 5.32
CA ARG A 81 -4.23 5.17 5.03
C ARG A 81 -3.73 3.74 5.21
N ILE A 82 -2.50 3.43 4.78
CA ILE A 82 -1.85 2.13 5.05
C ILE A 82 -1.79 1.86 6.55
N ALA A 83 -1.25 2.82 7.32
CA ALA A 83 -1.10 2.70 8.75
C ALA A 83 -2.46 2.48 9.44
N LYS A 84 -3.50 3.20 8.99
CA LYS A 84 -4.86 3.03 9.51
C LYS A 84 -5.42 1.64 9.25
N VAL A 85 -5.26 1.11 8.03
CA VAL A 85 -5.73 -0.24 7.69
C VAL A 85 -5.03 -1.29 8.54
N ILE A 86 -3.70 -1.21 8.68
CA ILE A 86 -2.94 -2.12 9.55
C ILE A 86 -3.43 -2.02 11.00
N ALA A 87 -3.63 -0.80 11.51
CA ALA A 87 -4.09 -0.60 12.89
C ALA A 87 -5.52 -1.13 13.12
N ASP A 88 -6.40 -1.00 12.13
CA ASP A 88 -7.77 -1.53 12.21
C ASP A 88 -7.80 -3.07 12.12
N ASP A 89 -6.88 -3.70 11.38
CA ASP A 89 -6.72 -5.15 11.28
C ASP A 89 -6.10 -5.81 12.54
N LEU A 90 -5.47 -5.02 13.41
CA LEU A 90 -4.84 -5.51 14.66
C LEU A 90 -5.77 -5.47 15.89
N LYS A 91 -6.99 -4.96 15.74
CA LYS A 91 -8.01 -4.96 16.80
C LYS A 91 -8.69 -6.31 16.90
#